data_AF-A0A1I0Z0G3-F1
#
_entry.id   AF-A0A1I0Z0G3-F1
#
_cell.length_a   1.000
_cell.length_b   1.000
_cell.length_c   1.000
_cell.angle_alpha   90.00
_cell.angle_beta   90.00
_cell.angle_gamma   90.00
#
_symmetry.space_group_name_H-M   'P 1'
#
loop_
_entity.id
_entity.type
_entity.pdbx_description
1 polymer ?
#
loop_
_entity_poly.entity_id
_entity_poly.type
_entity_poly.pdbx_seq_one_letter_code
_entity_poly.pdbx_strand_id
1 'polypeptide(L)'
;MGAPDDATPAARVATGVATVVGAGLGLLSAAVRALGRRRPLHPVGRALHGTLRWGPGAAVAGLGVPGHELAVVARRSRSVGLPAPLPDVDGLALRWGPADAPHDVLLASTGTGPLSRFVLTLRRPGVEGTLGSLMPYRSRLGPLVLFAAPEGAPGRWTLRAAVGTQPLHDVGALTLDEESHDTPRRLDPVLHPPAGVTTYGWAAAVRLRPYRAARGGRPL
;
A
#
# COMPACT_ATOMS: atom_id res chain seq x y z
N MET A 1 -1.73 47.83 -2.84
CA MET A 1 -0.67 47.23 -2.02
C MET A 1 -1.35 46.41 -0.92
N GLY A 2 -1.68 45.15 -1.21
CA GLY A 2 -2.31 44.23 -0.26
C GLY A 2 -1.26 43.22 0.20
N ALA A 3 -1.10 43.07 1.52
CA ALA A 3 -0.18 42.10 2.11
C ALA A 3 -0.62 40.66 1.81
N PRO A 4 0.31 39.71 1.62
CA PRO A 4 -0.04 38.29 1.48
C PRO A 4 -0.48 37.70 2.82
N ASP A 5 -1.61 37.00 2.78
CA ASP A 5 -2.35 36.42 3.90
C ASP A 5 -1.74 35.04 4.32
N ASP A 6 -0.44 35.01 4.60
CA ASP A 6 0.35 33.78 4.83
C ASP A 6 0.36 33.29 6.30
N ALA A 7 -0.68 33.58 7.09
CA ALA A 7 -0.63 33.34 8.54
C ALA A 7 -1.84 32.62 9.15
N THR A 8 -2.49 31.69 8.44
CA THR A 8 -3.44 30.81 9.13
C THR A 8 -2.72 29.69 9.91
N PRO A 9 -3.07 29.46 11.20
CA PRO A 9 -2.47 28.41 12.05
C PRO A 9 -2.49 27.02 11.42
N ALA A 10 -3.51 26.74 10.59
CA ALA A 10 -3.66 25.49 9.84
C ALA A 10 -2.51 25.22 8.85
N ALA A 11 -1.98 26.27 8.20
CA ALA A 11 -0.85 26.15 7.26
C ALA A 11 0.47 25.81 7.99
N ARG A 12 0.64 26.33 9.21
CA ARG A 12 1.82 26.03 10.06
C ARG A 12 1.78 24.61 10.62
N VAL A 13 0.60 24.12 11.02
CA VAL A 13 0.40 22.73 11.46
C VAL A 13 0.61 21.75 10.30
N ALA A 14 0.08 22.06 9.11
CA ALA A 14 0.30 21.24 7.91
C ALA A 14 1.78 21.17 7.50
N THR A 15 2.52 22.27 7.62
CA THR A 15 3.96 22.33 7.36
C THR A 15 4.77 21.56 8.40
N GLY A 16 4.39 21.65 9.68
CA GLY A 16 5.02 20.88 10.76
C GLY A 16 4.85 19.37 10.60
N VAL A 17 3.64 18.91 10.26
CA VAL A 17 3.34 17.49 10.00
C VAL A 17 4.08 16.99 8.75
N ALA A 18 4.13 17.79 7.67
CA ALA A 18 4.88 17.45 6.46
C ALA A 18 6.39 17.31 6.71
N THR A 19 6.94 18.12 7.62
CA THR A 19 8.38 18.11 7.97
C THR A 19 8.76 16.85 8.76
N VAL A 20 7.92 16.43 9.71
CA VAL A 20 8.12 15.19 10.49
C VAL A 20 7.99 13.94 9.61
N VAL A 21 7.00 13.92 8.70
CA VAL A 21 6.81 12.82 7.73
C VAL A 21 7.98 12.77 6.73
N GLY A 22 8.48 13.91 6.26
CA GLY A 22 9.64 14.01 5.37
C GLY A 22 10.94 13.53 6.02
N ALA A 23 11.17 13.88 7.28
CA ALA A 23 12.35 13.45 8.04
C ALA A 23 12.35 11.93 8.28
N GLY A 24 11.20 11.34 8.62
CA GLY A 24 11.05 9.89 8.80
C GLY A 24 11.31 9.10 7.51
N LEU A 25 10.80 9.60 6.37
CA LEU A 25 11.03 8.98 5.06
C LEU A 25 12.50 9.10 4.61
N GLY A 26 13.16 10.22 4.96
CA GLY A 26 14.59 10.45 4.70
C GLY A 26 15.50 9.51 5.50
N LEU A 27 15.22 9.31 6.79
CA LEU A 27 15.96 8.39 7.66
C LEU A 27 15.82 6.93 7.20
N LEU A 28 14.61 6.51 6.81
CA LEU A 28 14.35 5.18 6.27
C LEU A 28 15.14 4.93 4.98
N SER A 29 15.16 5.92 4.08
CA SER A 29 15.89 5.86 2.81
C SER A 29 17.41 5.82 2.99
N ALA A 30 17.94 6.54 3.99
CA ALA A 30 19.35 6.53 4.33
C ALA A 30 19.80 5.20 4.95
N ALA A 31 19.01 4.64 5.87
CA ALA A 31 19.27 3.31 6.46
C ALA A 31 19.27 2.20 5.39
N VAL A 32 18.32 2.26 4.46
CA VAL A 32 18.21 1.37 3.30
C VAL A 32 19.42 1.43 2.37
N ARG A 33 19.94 2.63 2.08
CA ARG A 33 21.13 2.80 1.22
C ARG A 33 22.41 2.29 1.90
N ALA A 34 22.53 2.41 3.22
CA ALA A 34 23.69 1.95 3.97
C ALA A 34 23.86 0.41 3.98
N LEU A 35 22.79 -0.34 3.67
CA LEU A 35 22.78 -1.81 3.71
C LEU A 35 23.24 -2.51 2.42
N GLY A 36 23.56 -1.78 1.34
CA GLY A 36 24.21 -2.33 0.14
C GLY A 36 23.45 -3.44 -0.61
N ARG A 37 22.12 -3.54 -0.45
CA ARG A 37 21.33 -4.68 -0.95
C ARG A 37 20.87 -4.53 -2.40
N ARG A 38 20.83 -5.66 -3.14
CA ARG A 38 20.36 -5.76 -4.54
C ARG A 38 18.92 -5.25 -4.77
N ARG A 39 18.07 -5.25 -3.72
CA ARG A 39 16.81 -4.50 -3.64
C ARG A 39 16.89 -3.59 -2.41
N PRO A 40 16.87 -2.24 -2.57
CA PRO A 40 16.96 -1.32 -1.45
C PRO A 40 15.82 -1.48 -0.44
N LEU A 41 14.60 -1.79 -0.90
CA LEU A 41 13.43 -2.08 -0.07
C LEU A 41 12.88 -3.47 -0.39
N HIS A 42 12.35 -4.15 0.62
CA HIS A 42 11.75 -5.49 0.53
C HIS A 42 12.69 -6.63 0.08
N PRO A 43 13.89 -6.77 0.67
CA PRO A 43 14.89 -7.75 0.23
C PRO A 43 14.50 -9.20 0.50
N VAL A 44 13.63 -9.45 1.49
CA VAL A 44 13.10 -10.77 1.83
C VAL A 44 11.58 -10.73 1.64
N GLY A 45 11.08 -11.62 0.80
CA GLY A 45 9.65 -11.80 0.59
C GLY A 45 9.32 -13.23 0.19
N ARG A 46 8.05 -13.58 0.29
CA ARG A 46 7.49 -14.86 -0.16
C ARG A 46 6.42 -14.58 -1.18
N ALA A 47 6.43 -15.35 -2.27
CA ALA A 47 5.30 -15.35 -3.18
C ALA A 47 4.10 -16.02 -2.51
N LEU A 48 2.91 -15.58 -2.88
CA LEU A 48 1.65 -16.21 -2.52
C LEU A 48 0.77 -16.28 -3.76
N HIS A 49 -0.13 -17.24 -3.79
CA HIS A 49 -1.22 -17.31 -4.76
C HIS A 49 -2.54 -17.48 -4.03
N GLY A 50 -3.64 -17.22 -4.71
CA GLY A 50 -4.95 -17.53 -4.18
C GLY A 50 -6.04 -16.80 -4.94
N THR A 51 -7.10 -16.41 -4.23
CA THR A 51 -8.32 -15.89 -4.85
C THR A 51 -8.83 -14.64 -4.14
N LEU A 52 -9.40 -13.74 -4.93
CA LEU A 52 -10.16 -12.58 -4.48
C LEU A 52 -11.60 -12.73 -4.95
N ARG A 53 -12.54 -12.76 -4.00
CA ARG A 53 -13.97 -12.73 -4.28
C ARG A 53 -14.56 -11.39 -3.86
N TRP A 54 -15.12 -10.66 -4.81
CA TRP A 54 -15.74 -9.37 -4.53
C TRP A 54 -17.07 -9.52 -3.78
N GLY A 55 -17.27 -8.66 -2.77
CA GLY A 55 -18.53 -8.53 -2.04
C GLY A 55 -19.35 -7.32 -2.51
N PRO A 56 -20.55 -7.09 -1.94
CA PRO A 56 -21.42 -5.98 -2.32
C PRO A 56 -20.75 -4.60 -2.22
N GLY A 57 -19.91 -4.38 -1.20
CA GLY A 57 -19.18 -3.13 -1.03
C GLY A 57 -18.22 -2.79 -2.17
N ALA A 58 -17.73 -3.80 -2.93
CA ALA A 58 -16.89 -3.55 -4.10
C ALA A 58 -17.62 -2.80 -5.20
N ALA A 59 -18.90 -3.11 -5.44
CA ALA A 59 -19.70 -2.42 -6.44
C ALA A 59 -19.88 -0.95 -6.07
N VAL A 60 -20.21 -0.69 -4.80
CA VAL A 60 -20.36 0.67 -4.26
C VAL A 60 -19.05 1.44 -4.42
N ALA A 61 -17.92 0.83 -4.07
CA ALA A 61 -16.59 1.44 -4.19
C ALA A 61 -16.08 1.54 -5.65
N GLY A 62 -16.78 0.94 -6.62
CA GLY A 62 -16.38 0.89 -8.03
C GLY A 62 -15.19 -0.01 -8.32
N LEU A 63 -14.91 -1.00 -7.47
CA LEU A 63 -13.72 -1.86 -7.52
C LEU A 63 -13.93 -3.19 -8.27
N GLY A 64 -15.17 -3.69 -8.29
CA GLY A 64 -15.46 -5.01 -8.84
C GLY A 64 -16.94 -5.40 -8.79
N VAL A 65 -17.27 -6.48 -9.48
CA VAL A 65 -18.62 -7.04 -9.54
C VAL A 65 -18.81 -8.05 -8.40
N PRO A 66 -19.83 -7.89 -7.53
CA PRO A 66 -20.06 -8.80 -6.41
C PRO A 66 -20.23 -10.25 -6.86
N GLY A 67 -19.67 -11.20 -6.11
CA GLY A 67 -19.68 -12.62 -6.43
C GLY A 67 -18.60 -13.05 -7.43
N HIS A 68 -17.98 -12.11 -8.15
CA HIS A 68 -16.93 -12.45 -9.10
C HIS A 68 -15.64 -12.83 -8.37
N GLU A 69 -15.07 -13.97 -8.75
CA GLU A 69 -13.85 -14.53 -8.19
C GLU A 69 -12.70 -14.41 -9.18
N LEU A 70 -11.53 -13.99 -8.69
CA LEU A 70 -10.35 -13.68 -9.48
C LEU A 70 -9.13 -14.38 -8.90
N ALA A 71 -8.31 -14.98 -9.76
CA ALA A 71 -6.99 -15.44 -9.34
C ALA A 71 -6.11 -14.25 -8.95
N VAL A 72 -5.42 -14.39 -7.83
CA VAL A 72 -4.51 -13.39 -7.28
C VAL A 72 -3.12 -14.00 -7.15
N VAL A 73 -2.12 -13.26 -7.58
CA VAL A 73 -0.74 -13.49 -7.15
C VAL A 73 -0.35 -12.39 -6.18
N ALA A 74 0.40 -12.73 -5.16
CA ALA A 74 0.79 -11.80 -4.13
C ALA A 74 2.23 -11.99 -3.68
N ARG A 75 2.75 -10.99 -2.99
CA ARG A 75 4.06 -11.04 -2.36
C ARG A 75 4.00 -10.40 -0.98
N ARG A 76 4.26 -11.19 0.05
CA ARG A 76 4.45 -10.71 1.43
C ARG A 76 5.93 -10.36 1.62
N SER A 77 6.22 -9.26 2.29
CA SER A 77 7.60 -8.79 2.47
C SER A 77 7.79 -7.90 3.68
N ARG A 78 9.05 -7.65 4.04
CA ARG A 78 9.46 -6.74 5.13
C ARG A 78 10.22 -5.55 4.53
N SER A 79 9.81 -4.32 4.84
CA SER A 79 10.29 -3.11 4.15
C SER A 79 11.80 -2.92 4.25
N VAL A 80 12.34 -2.82 5.46
CA VAL A 80 13.79 -2.68 5.68
C VAL A 80 14.49 -4.05 5.66
N GLY A 81 13.78 -5.11 6.06
CA GLY A 81 14.34 -6.44 6.23
C GLY A 81 15.18 -6.58 7.49
N LEU A 82 14.77 -5.90 8.59
CA LEU A 82 15.47 -6.00 9.87
C LEU A 82 15.40 -7.45 10.42
N PRO A 83 16.49 -7.98 10.99
CA PRO A 83 16.50 -9.32 11.56
C PRO A 83 15.58 -9.40 12.78
N ALA A 84 15.03 -10.59 13.04
CA ALA A 84 14.31 -10.83 14.29
C ALA A 84 15.25 -10.58 15.49
N PRO A 85 14.75 -10.02 16.61
CA PRO A 85 13.34 -9.73 16.91
C PRO A 85 12.86 -8.32 16.53
N LEU A 86 13.65 -7.55 15.77
CA LEU A 86 13.34 -6.14 15.49
C LEU A 86 12.03 -5.99 14.70
N PRO A 87 11.18 -5.01 15.07
CA PRO A 87 9.97 -4.74 14.31
C PRO A 87 10.30 -4.04 12.99
N ASP A 88 9.46 -4.23 11.98
CA ASP A 88 9.60 -3.64 10.65
C ASP A 88 8.22 -3.25 10.11
N VAL A 89 8.17 -2.63 8.93
CA VAL A 89 6.93 -2.44 8.18
C VAL A 89 6.67 -3.69 7.35
N ASP A 90 5.56 -4.34 7.61
CA ASP A 90 5.10 -5.47 6.81
C ASP A 90 4.44 -4.96 5.53
N GLY A 91 4.71 -5.61 4.40
CA GLY A 91 4.14 -5.27 3.11
C GLY A 91 3.45 -6.46 2.46
N LEU A 92 2.32 -6.20 1.79
CA LEU A 92 1.60 -7.16 0.96
C LEU A 92 1.29 -6.52 -0.38
N ALA A 93 1.88 -7.05 -1.44
CA ALA A 93 1.63 -6.65 -2.81
C ALA A 93 0.67 -7.66 -3.45
N LEU A 94 -0.40 -7.20 -4.08
CA LEU A 94 -1.42 -8.03 -4.73
C LEU A 94 -1.49 -7.69 -6.21
N ARG A 95 -1.60 -8.70 -7.06
CA ARG A 95 -1.92 -8.55 -8.48
C ARG A 95 -3.05 -9.48 -8.89
N TRP A 96 -3.98 -8.97 -9.68
CA TRP A 96 -5.01 -9.75 -10.34
C TRP A 96 -5.29 -9.20 -11.75
N GLY A 97 -6.20 -9.83 -12.47
CA GLY A 97 -6.57 -9.45 -13.84
C GLY A 97 -5.69 -10.12 -14.90
N PRO A 98 -6.03 -9.94 -16.18
CA PRO A 98 -5.30 -10.54 -17.29
C PRO A 98 -3.90 -9.91 -17.43
N ALA A 99 -2.98 -10.62 -18.10
CA ALA A 99 -1.57 -10.24 -18.14
C ALA A 99 -1.30 -8.92 -18.87
N ASP A 100 -2.16 -8.55 -19.82
CA ASP A 100 -2.12 -7.34 -20.64
C ASP A 100 -2.77 -6.13 -19.96
N ALA A 101 -3.66 -6.36 -19.00
CA ALA A 101 -4.31 -5.31 -18.19
C ALA A 101 -4.35 -5.71 -16.70
N PRO A 102 -3.20 -5.86 -16.03
CA PRO A 102 -3.17 -6.25 -14.63
C PRO A 102 -3.63 -5.11 -13.73
N HIS A 103 -4.02 -5.48 -12.51
CA HIS A 103 -4.30 -4.57 -11.41
C HIS A 103 -3.36 -4.89 -10.26
N ASP A 104 -2.62 -3.89 -9.78
CA ASP A 104 -1.66 -3.95 -8.70
C ASP A 104 -2.12 -3.12 -7.50
N VAL A 105 -2.04 -3.72 -6.31
CA VAL A 105 -2.24 -3.01 -5.04
C VAL A 105 -1.05 -3.28 -4.14
N LEU A 106 -0.48 -2.21 -3.58
CA LEU A 106 0.57 -2.30 -2.57
C LEU A 106 -0.01 -1.88 -1.22
N LEU A 107 0.07 -2.79 -0.25
CA LEU A 107 -0.34 -2.58 1.13
C LEU A 107 0.88 -2.62 2.05
N ALA A 108 0.82 -1.84 3.12
CA ALA A 108 1.83 -1.82 4.18
C ALA A 108 1.15 -1.81 5.55
N SER A 109 1.86 -2.16 6.62
CA SER A 109 1.34 -1.99 7.97
C SER A 109 1.11 -0.50 8.26
N THR A 110 -0.15 -0.14 8.50
CA THR A 110 -0.60 1.23 8.78
C THR A 110 -1.55 1.25 9.98
N GLY A 111 -1.95 2.44 10.43
CA GLY A 111 -3.18 2.58 11.20
C GLY A 111 -4.43 2.29 10.36
N THR A 112 -5.61 2.31 10.99
CA THR A 112 -6.91 2.07 10.33
C THR A 112 -7.92 3.20 10.56
N GLY A 113 -7.62 4.11 11.49
CA GLY A 113 -8.45 5.28 11.77
C GLY A 113 -8.45 6.30 10.62
N PRO A 114 -9.35 7.29 10.63
CA PRO A 114 -9.48 8.28 9.56
C PRO A 114 -8.18 9.02 9.25
N LEU A 115 -7.37 9.31 10.27
CA LEU A 115 -6.06 9.95 10.12
C LEU A 115 -4.89 8.95 10.18
N SER A 116 -4.96 7.96 11.08
CA SER A 116 -3.85 7.02 11.30
C SER A 116 -3.62 6.06 10.12
N ARG A 117 -4.58 5.90 9.21
CA ARG A 117 -4.39 5.13 7.96
C ARG A 117 -3.35 5.68 7.00
N PHE A 118 -2.93 6.93 7.19
CA PHE A 118 -1.86 7.56 6.42
C PHE A 118 -0.50 7.49 7.15
N VAL A 119 -0.40 6.70 8.22
CA VAL A 119 0.81 6.54 9.04
C VAL A 119 1.23 5.07 9.03
N LEU A 120 2.50 4.81 8.74
CA LEU A 120 3.11 3.48 8.83
C LEU A 120 3.23 3.03 10.28
N THR A 121 2.98 1.75 10.53
CA THR A 121 3.12 1.13 11.85
C THR A 121 4.20 0.04 11.79
N LEU A 122 4.97 -0.07 12.86
CA LEU A 122 5.98 -1.13 13.01
C LEU A 122 5.35 -2.37 13.63
N ARG A 123 5.77 -3.54 13.16
CA ARG A 123 5.20 -4.83 13.51
C ARG A 123 6.29 -5.84 13.85
N ARG A 124 6.18 -6.42 15.04
CA ARG A 124 7.07 -7.50 15.48
C ARG A 124 6.88 -8.74 14.60
N PRO A 125 7.93 -9.54 14.36
CA PRO A 125 7.81 -10.80 13.64
C PRO A 125 6.69 -11.68 14.20
N GLY A 126 5.88 -12.30 13.34
CA GLY A 126 4.79 -13.20 13.71
C GLY A 126 3.47 -12.52 14.12
N VAL A 127 3.43 -11.20 14.30
CA VAL A 127 2.18 -10.49 14.65
C VAL A 127 1.42 -10.14 13.38
N GLU A 128 0.31 -10.82 13.06
CA GLU A 128 -0.54 -10.43 11.92
C GLU A 128 -1.46 -9.25 12.23
N GLY A 129 -1.91 -8.54 11.20
CA GLY A 129 -2.88 -7.46 11.34
C GLY A 129 -3.04 -6.64 10.08
N THR A 130 -3.91 -5.64 10.15
CA THR A 130 -4.36 -4.91 8.99
C THR A 130 -3.23 -4.18 8.25
N LEU A 131 -3.24 -4.32 6.93
CA LEU A 131 -2.35 -3.62 6.01
C LEU A 131 -3.18 -2.66 5.16
N GLY A 132 -2.71 -1.44 4.93
CA GLY A 132 -3.39 -0.40 4.16
C GLY A 132 -2.57 0.08 2.97
N SER A 133 -3.22 0.64 1.95
CA SER A 133 -2.54 1.15 0.75
C SER A 133 -1.69 2.40 1.01
N LEU A 134 -1.79 2.96 2.22
CA LEU A 134 -1.20 4.18 2.74
C LEU A 134 -1.61 5.42 1.93
N MET A 135 -1.32 5.47 0.64
CA MET A 135 -1.78 6.51 -0.25
C MET A 135 -3.16 6.17 -0.80
N PRO A 136 -4.07 7.16 -0.90
CA PRO A 136 -5.39 6.94 -1.46
C PRO A 136 -5.32 6.83 -2.99
N TYR A 137 -6.24 6.05 -3.55
CA TYR A 137 -6.64 6.11 -4.95
C TYR A 137 -7.66 7.22 -5.14
N ARG A 138 -7.73 7.78 -6.35
CA ARG A 138 -8.80 8.66 -6.77
C ARG A 138 -9.93 7.82 -7.34
N SER A 139 -11.08 7.82 -6.66
CA SER A 139 -12.31 7.20 -7.14
C SER A 139 -13.37 8.28 -7.42
N ARG A 140 -14.49 7.88 -8.03
CA ARG A 140 -15.66 8.76 -8.22
C ARG A 140 -16.32 9.19 -6.92
N LEU A 141 -16.11 8.43 -5.84
CA LEU A 141 -16.65 8.73 -4.51
C LEU A 141 -15.70 9.59 -3.66
N GLY A 142 -14.46 9.78 -4.10
CA GLY A 142 -13.43 10.55 -3.39
C GLY A 142 -12.13 9.78 -3.19
N PRO A 143 -11.26 10.22 -2.25
CA PRO A 143 -10.04 9.50 -1.90
C PRO A 143 -10.37 8.14 -1.29
N LEU A 144 -9.98 7.05 -1.94
CA LEU A 144 -10.25 5.68 -1.51
C LEU A 144 -8.98 5.02 -1.00
N VAL A 145 -9.00 4.47 0.21
CA VAL A 145 -7.90 3.68 0.79
C VAL A 145 -8.33 2.23 0.89
N LEU A 146 -7.50 1.31 0.40
CA LEU A 146 -7.73 -0.13 0.48
C LEU A 146 -6.99 -0.72 1.67
N PHE A 147 -7.57 -1.75 2.27
CA PHE A 147 -6.99 -2.50 3.38
C PHE A 147 -7.19 -4.00 3.21
N ALA A 148 -6.26 -4.80 3.70
CA ALA A 148 -6.44 -6.23 3.95
C ALA A 148 -6.35 -6.47 5.45
N ALA A 149 -7.41 -7.02 6.05
CA ALA A 149 -7.49 -7.36 7.47
C ALA A 149 -7.51 -8.89 7.65
N PRO A 150 -6.64 -9.48 8.47
CA PRO A 150 -6.62 -10.94 8.65
C PRO A 150 -7.85 -11.41 9.44
N GLU A 151 -8.34 -12.61 9.11
CA GLU A 151 -9.57 -13.20 9.70
C GLU A 151 -9.27 -14.22 10.82
N GLY A 152 -8.02 -14.28 11.30
CA GLY A 152 -7.59 -15.20 12.37
C GLY A 152 -7.32 -16.64 11.90
N ALA A 153 -7.86 -17.03 10.74
CA ALA A 153 -7.47 -18.26 10.05
C ALA A 153 -6.28 -18.00 9.09
N PRO A 154 -5.32 -18.93 8.98
CA PRO A 154 -4.18 -18.79 8.07
C PRO A 154 -4.63 -18.49 6.64
N GLY A 155 -3.98 -17.51 6.01
CA GLY A 155 -4.23 -17.16 4.61
C GLY A 155 -5.56 -16.45 4.34
N ARG A 156 -6.43 -16.25 5.34
CA ARG A 156 -7.74 -15.60 5.15
C ARG A 156 -7.71 -14.12 5.53
N TRP A 157 -8.19 -13.29 4.62
CA TRP A 157 -8.22 -11.85 4.77
C TRP A 157 -9.54 -11.27 4.26
N THR A 158 -10.08 -10.29 4.98
CA THR A 158 -11.12 -9.42 4.47
C THR A 158 -10.48 -8.22 3.77
N LEU A 159 -10.81 -8.01 2.51
CA LEU A 159 -10.48 -6.78 1.80
C LEU A 159 -11.52 -5.71 2.19
N ARG A 160 -11.04 -4.56 2.65
CA ARG A 160 -11.86 -3.44 3.12
C ARG A 160 -11.48 -2.16 2.38
N ALA A 161 -12.41 -1.22 2.30
CA ALA A 161 -12.17 0.10 1.74
C ALA A 161 -12.67 1.19 2.69
N ALA A 162 -12.11 2.38 2.55
CA ALA A 162 -12.69 3.57 3.13
C ALA A 162 -12.55 4.75 2.18
N VAL A 163 -13.61 5.55 2.08
CA VAL A 163 -13.67 6.71 1.20
C VAL A 163 -13.66 7.99 2.05
N GLY A 164 -12.72 8.89 1.78
CA GLY A 164 -12.49 10.08 2.60
C GLY A 164 -12.26 9.72 4.07
N THR A 165 -13.07 10.31 4.95
CA THR A 165 -13.05 10.09 6.40
C THR A 165 -13.99 8.99 6.87
N GLN A 166 -14.69 8.30 5.95
CA GLN A 166 -15.66 7.29 6.32
C GLN A 166 -15.00 6.08 7.02
N PRO A 167 -15.78 5.33 7.83
CA PRO A 167 -15.34 4.06 8.39
C PRO A 167 -14.95 3.04 7.32
N LEU A 168 -14.14 2.05 7.71
CA LEU A 168 -13.84 0.92 6.86
C LEU A 168 -15.10 0.08 6.66
N HIS A 169 -15.35 -0.31 5.41
CA HIS A 169 -16.39 -1.26 5.06
C HIS A 169 -15.80 -2.38 4.20
N ASP A 170 -16.44 -3.55 4.23
CA ASP A 170 -15.92 -4.74 3.58
C ASP A 170 -16.26 -4.68 2.08
N VAL A 171 -15.26 -5.03 1.26
CA VAL A 171 -15.39 -5.03 -0.20
C VAL A 171 -15.10 -6.39 -0.82
N GLY A 172 -14.46 -7.32 -0.11
CA GLY A 172 -14.25 -8.66 -0.62
C GLY A 172 -13.56 -9.58 0.36
N ALA A 173 -13.46 -10.84 -0.03
CA ALA A 173 -12.68 -11.87 0.68
C ALA A 173 -11.45 -12.22 -0.14
N LEU A 174 -10.32 -12.39 0.53
CA LEU A 174 -9.03 -12.71 -0.06
C LEU A 174 -8.48 -13.96 0.65
N THR A 175 -8.19 -15.00 -0.13
CA THR A 175 -7.49 -16.21 0.35
C THR A 175 -6.12 -16.23 -0.30
N LEU A 176 -5.06 -16.44 0.49
CA LEU A 176 -3.69 -16.48 0.04
C LEU A 176 -2.92 -17.63 0.69
N ASP A 177 -2.27 -18.44 -0.13
CA ASP A 177 -1.43 -19.54 0.27
C ASP A 177 0.04 -19.19 0.00
N GLU A 178 0.91 -19.34 1.00
CA GLU A 178 2.34 -19.06 0.88
C GLU A 178 3.05 -20.11 0.02
N GLU A 179 3.90 -19.64 -0.90
CA GLU A 179 4.79 -20.50 -1.67
C GLU A 179 6.18 -20.62 -1.04
N SER A 180 6.90 -21.69 -1.41
CA SER A 180 8.26 -21.94 -0.93
C SER A 180 9.32 -21.00 -1.50
N HIS A 181 8.99 -20.17 -2.49
CA HIS A 181 9.95 -19.31 -3.21
C HIS A 181 9.48 -17.84 -3.31
N ASP A 182 10.42 -16.91 -3.49
CA ASP A 182 10.11 -15.50 -3.79
C ASP A 182 9.87 -15.31 -5.29
N THR A 183 9.18 -14.24 -5.67
CA THR A 183 8.89 -13.90 -7.06
C THR A 183 9.79 -12.76 -7.57
N PRO A 184 10.36 -12.87 -8.80
CA PRO A 184 11.07 -11.77 -9.41
C PRO A 184 10.14 -10.64 -9.86
N ARG A 185 8.82 -10.88 -9.94
CA ARG A 185 7.83 -9.92 -10.46
C ARG A 185 7.79 -8.65 -9.62
N ARG A 186 7.74 -7.50 -10.31
CA ARG A 186 7.55 -6.18 -9.71
C ARG A 186 6.12 -5.74 -9.96
N LEU A 187 5.47 -5.28 -8.89
CA LEU A 187 4.10 -4.75 -8.92
C LEU A 187 4.19 -3.22 -8.88
N ASP A 188 3.39 -2.54 -9.70
CA ASP A 188 3.37 -1.09 -9.84
C ASP A 188 1.92 -0.56 -9.83
N PRO A 189 1.43 -0.07 -8.67
CA PRO A 189 0.05 0.40 -8.52
C PRO A 189 -0.19 1.76 -9.20
N VAL A 190 0.86 2.41 -9.72
CA VAL A 190 0.73 3.66 -10.48
C VAL A 190 0.34 3.36 -11.92
N LEU A 191 1.01 2.38 -12.53
CA LEU A 191 0.73 1.94 -13.91
C LEU A 191 -0.50 1.04 -14.00
N HIS A 192 -0.75 0.26 -12.95
CA HIS A 192 -1.79 -0.76 -12.93
C HIS A 192 -2.73 -0.56 -11.73
N PRO A 193 -3.43 0.58 -11.59
CA PRO A 193 -4.38 0.72 -10.48
C PRO A 193 -5.54 -0.27 -10.62
N PRO A 194 -6.27 -0.58 -9.53
CA PRO A 194 -7.52 -1.33 -9.60
C PRO A 194 -8.51 -0.72 -10.59
N ALA A 195 -9.36 -1.56 -11.18
CA ALA A 195 -10.43 -1.09 -12.06
C ALA A 195 -11.29 -0.02 -11.35
N GLY A 196 -11.72 1.00 -12.11
CA GLY A 196 -12.59 2.07 -11.61
C GLY A 196 -11.90 3.14 -10.75
N VAL A 197 -10.60 3.02 -10.46
CA VAL A 197 -9.83 4.03 -9.72
C VAL A 197 -8.53 4.40 -10.44
N THR A 198 -7.99 5.56 -10.10
CA THR A 198 -6.70 6.05 -10.62
C THR A 198 -5.79 6.50 -9.48
N THR A 199 -4.53 6.83 -9.76
CA THR A 199 -3.60 7.36 -8.75
C THR A 199 -3.52 8.89 -8.81
N TYR A 200 -3.39 9.56 -7.67
CA TYR A 200 -3.11 11.00 -7.63
C TYR A 200 -1.71 11.32 -8.15
N GLY A 201 -1.53 12.44 -8.87
CA GLY A 201 -0.24 12.84 -9.41
C GLY A 201 0.87 12.98 -8.36
N TRP A 202 0.54 13.51 -7.18
CA TRP A 202 1.50 13.60 -6.06
C TRP A 202 1.89 12.21 -5.53
N ALA A 203 0.93 11.28 -5.44
CA ALA A 203 1.16 9.93 -4.93
C ALA A 203 2.03 9.13 -5.91
N ALA A 204 1.78 9.29 -7.21
CA ALA A 204 2.65 8.79 -8.27
C ALA A 204 4.06 9.38 -8.16
N ALA A 205 4.20 10.70 -7.97
CA ALA A 205 5.51 11.35 -7.84
C ALA A 205 6.32 10.85 -6.63
N VAL A 206 5.68 10.65 -5.47
CA VAL A 206 6.33 10.09 -4.28
C VAL A 206 6.79 8.65 -4.54
N ARG A 207 5.98 7.82 -5.19
CA ARG A 207 6.34 6.44 -5.56
C ARG A 207 7.44 6.38 -6.62
N LEU A 208 7.45 7.32 -7.57
CA LEU A 208 8.43 7.37 -8.66
C LEU A 208 9.85 7.70 -8.17
N ARG A 209 10.03 8.40 -7.05
CA ARG A 209 11.36 8.75 -6.54
C ARG A 209 12.19 7.52 -6.09
N PRO A 210 11.69 6.60 -5.25
CA PRO A 210 12.36 5.34 -4.95
C PRO A 210 12.50 4.42 -6.18
N TYR A 211 11.50 4.40 -7.08
CA TYR A 211 11.56 3.55 -8.28
C TYR A 211 12.61 4.03 -9.31
N ARG A 212 12.87 5.33 -9.45
CA ARG A 212 13.95 5.85 -10.31
C ARG A 212 15.34 5.47 -9.78
N ALA A 213 15.53 5.51 -8.46
CA ALA A 213 16.76 5.06 -7.81
C ALA A 213 16.96 3.54 -7.92
N ALA A 214 15.87 2.75 -7.88
CA ALA A 214 15.93 1.29 -8.04
C ALA A 214 16.00 0.81 -9.51
N ARG A 215 15.67 1.66 -10.49
CA ARG A 215 15.68 1.35 -11.95
C ARG A 215 16.95 1.81 -12.68
N GLY A 216 17.93 2.37 -11.98
CA GLY A 216 19.17 2.84 -12.62
C GLY A 216 18.95 3.98 -13.63
N GLY A 217 17.94 4.83 -13.44
CA GLY A 217 17.78 6.07 -14.21
C GLY A 217 17.21 5.96 -15.63
N ARG A 218 16.67 4.83 -16.08
CA ARG A 218 16.02 4.78 -17.43
C ARG A 218 14.63 5.46 -17.42
N PRO A 219 14.32 6.30 -18.43
CA PRO A 219 13.01 6.96 -18.58
C PRO A 219 11.91 5.99 -18.99
N LEU A 220 10.65 6.48 -18.90
CA LEU A 220 9.43 5.79 -19.35
C LEU A 220 9.40 5.64 -20.87
#